data_AF-A0A7S3JEK3-F1
#
_entry.id   AF-A0A7S3JEK3-F1
#
_cell.length_a   1.000
_cell.length_b   1.000
_cell.length_c   1.000
_cell.angle_alpha   90.00
_cell.angle_beta   90.00
_cell.angle_gamma   90.00
#
_symmetry.space_group_name_H-M   'P 1'
#
loop_
_entity.id
_entity.type
_entity.pdbx_description
1 polymer ?
#
loop_
_entity_poly.entity_id
_entity_poly.type
_entity_poly.pdbx_seq_one_letter_code
_entity_poly.pdbx_strand_id
1 'polypeptide(L)'
;SKPINIEAQRVSKVLDELVKKIEVVSYLTSDLFQNISSQDVDLEEDFGKELSDLILSHAELEKSFKENNLTLEMKIMPLDDDQMTDEHRATYAKLRKTTSKLVRIFMNDEDALLKLRRYGDNKNSEMDEFIKAINSLKDLWLMKLSTSLEEQTSKDNIIQQLTVKNGNLSKKLANVKSLYLAFKQSTDERREQLEKQKAKLNSDLLRESTTKERNKEAILKETEQRKKDNEASHNAKMIKLNDTRAKLDETLSKLRSENQKEEEKLRKNFERAESSLETNIEQYDIDMRDKTEALNKIQEDYAKVKEELVMIENLYRGKMEEKRRKKEEEERMRKKQQERDQQLNTLNKAAEWIQAHYRGLITRRAYKKKDKKGKKKK
;
A
#
# COMPACT_ATOMS: atom_id res chain seq x y z
N SER A 1 76.79 -17.86 61.37
CA SER A 1 77.72 -16.93 60.69
C SER A 1 78.68 -16.39 61.72
N LYS A 2 80.02 -16.48 61.50
CA LYS A 2 80.99 -15.88 62.43
C LYS A 2 81.05 -14.38 62.16
N PRO A 3 80.89 -13.50 63.16
CA PRO A 3 80.90 -12.06 62.92
C PRO A 3 82.24 -11.61 62.31
N ILE A 4 82.17 -10.78 61.27
CA ILE A 4 83.32 -10.33 60.47
C ILE A 4 84.19 -9.33 61.25
N ASN A 5 83.59 -8.57 62.17
CA ASN A 5 84.26 -7.53 62.96
C ASN A 5 84.56 -8.02 64.40
N ILE A 6 85.73 -7.66 64.93
CA ILE A 6 86.16 -7.92 66.32
C ILE A 6 85.12 -7.38 67.32
N GLU A 7 84.56 -6.20 67.06
CA GLU A 7 83.52 -5.63 67.91
C GLU A 7 82.22 -6.43 67.88
N ALA A 8 81.87 -7.00 66.73
CA ALA A 8 80.71 -7.88 66.62
C ALA A 8 80.92 -9.22 67.35
N GLN A 9 82.15 -9.72 67.41
CA GLN A 9 82.50 -10.89 68.22
C GLN A 9 82.44 -10.58 69.72
N ARG A 10 82.86 -9.38 70.14
CA ARG A 10 82.74 -8.92 71.55
C ARG A 10 81.28 -8.80 71.97
N VAL A 11 80.45 -8.15 71.16
CA VAL A 11 79.00 -8.01 71.43
C VAL A 11 78.32 -9.37 71.49
N SER A 12 78.63 -10.29 70.56
CA SER A 12 78.11 -11.67 70.60
C SER A 12 78.49 -12.38 71.90
N LYS A 13 79.76 -12.26 72.34
CA LYS A 13 80.24 -12.90 73.56
C LYS A 13 79.54 -12.36 74.81
N VAL A 14 79.30 -11.05 74.88
CA VAL A 14 78.55 -10.43 75.99
C VAL A 14 77.10 -10.90 76.01
N LEU A 15 76.45 -11.01 74.85
CA LEU A 15 75.08 -11.53 74.75
C LEU A 15 75.02 -13.02 75.14
N ASP A 16 75.99 -13.83 74.73
CA ASP A 16 76.08 -15.25 75.11
C ASP A 16 76.26 -15.41 76.63
N GLU A 17 77.10 -14.57 77.24
CA GLU A 17 77.31 -14.56 78.68
C GLU A 17 76.06 -14.09 79.45
N LEU A 18 75.33 -13.10 78.91
CA LEU A 18 74.09 -12.60 79.48
C LEU A 18 72.99 -13.67 79.44
N VAL A 19 72.82 -14.38 78.32
CA VAL A 19 71.85 -15.48 78.20
C VAL A 19 72.13 -16.55 79.25
N LYS A 20 73.39 -16.97 79.40
CA LYS A 20 73.78 -17.97 80.42
C LYS A 20 73.51 -17.49 81.84
N LYS A 21 73.79 -16.21 82.16
CA LYS A 21 73.50 -15.63 83.49
C LYS A 21 72.02 -15.66 83.81
N ILE A 22 71.18 -15.25 82.86
CA ILE A 22 69.73 -15.20 83.03
C ILE A 22 69.16 -16.61 83.12
N GLU A 23 69.71 -17.56 82.36
CA GLU A 23 69.34 -18.97 82.44
C GLU A 23 69.60 -19.52 83.85
N VAL A 24 70.77 -19.29 84.44
CA VAL A 24 71.06 -19.73 85.82
C VAL A 24 70.09 -19.09 86.82
N VAL A 25 69.84 -17.78 86.70
CA VAL A 25 68.89 -17.06 87.57
C VAL A 25 67.45 -17.57 87.39
N SER A 26 67.08 -18.02 86.20
CA SER A 26 65.73 -18.57 85.92
C SER A 26 65.42 -19.84 86.71
N TYR A 27 66.45 -20.56 87.15
CA TYR A 27 66.32 -21.75 88.00
C TYR A 27 66.38 -21.42 89.50
N LEU A 28 66.98 -20.29 89.90
CA LEU A 28 67.05 -19.83 91.29
C LEU A 28 65.74 -19.15 91.70
N THR A 29 64.64 -19.90 91.64
CA THR A 29 63.30 -19.41 91.96
C THR A 29 62.97 -19.58 93.43
N SER A 30 62.04 -18.77 93.91
CA SER A 30 61.54 -18.86 95.27
C SER A 30 60.94 -20.22 95.62
N ASP A 31 60.31 -20.87 94.64
CA ASP A 31 59.72 -22.20 94.79
C ASP A 31 60.80 -23.26 94.95
N LEU A 32 61.94 -23.13 94.24
CA LEU A 32 63.10 -23.99 94.41
C LEU A 32 63.58 -23.93 95.87
N PHE A 33 63.82 -22.74 96.41
CA PHE A 33 64.34 -22.58 97.76
C PHE A 33 63.33 -22.99 98.85
N GLN A 34 62.02 -22.85 98.59
CA GLN A 34 60.97 -23.39 99.45
C GLN A 34 60.92 -24.92 99.43
N ASN A 35 61.05 -25.54 98.26
CA ASN A 35 61.08 -27.00 98.12
C ASN A 35 62.32 -27.58 98.81
N ILE A 36 63.47 -26.96 98.61
CA ILE A 36 64.75 -27.33 99.27
C ILE A 36 64.67 -27.19 100.79
N SER A 37 63.91 -26.22 101.31
CA SER A 37 63.73 -26.04 102.76
C SER A 37 62.66 -26.97 103.37
N SER A 38 61.82 -27.59 102.55
CA SER A 38 60.64 -28.37 103.01
C SER A 38 60.80 -29.88 102.82
N GLN A 39 61.69 -30.32 101.93
CA GLN A 39 62.01 -31.72 101.69
C GLN A 39 63.33 -32.06 102.40
N ASP A 40 63.41 -33.22 103.06
CA ASP A 40 64.67 -33.85 103.50
C ASP A 40 65.47 -34.33 102.26
N VAL A 41 65.92 -33.39 101.42
CA VAL A 41 66.80 -33.65 100.29
C VAL A 41 68.24 -33.58 100.77
N ASP A 42 69.03 -34.61 100.46
CA ASP A 42 70.44 -34.69 100.79
C ASP A 42 71.27 -33.81 99.82
N LEU A 43 71.18 -32.48 99.99
CA LEU A 43 71.87 -31.49 99.15
C LEU A 43 73.39 -31.70 99.13
N GLU A 44 73.94 -32.23 100.23
CA GLU A 44 75.37 -32.49 100.37
C GLU A 44 75.86 -33.55 99.36
N GLU A 45 75.02 -34.51 98.96
CA GLU A 45 75.35 -35.53 97.96
C GLU A 45 75.42 -34.93 96.54
N ASP A 46 74.52 -34.01 96.21
CA ASP A 46 74.41 -33.46 94.86
C ASP A 46 75.34 -32.27 94.59
N PHE A 47 75.50 -31.38 95.58
CA PHE A 47 76.22 -30.11 95.40
C PHE A 47 77.49 -30.02 96.24
N GLY A 48 77.70 -30.95 97.18
CA GLY A 48 78.78 -30.87 98.15
C GLY A 48 78.49 -29.86 99.27
N LYS A 49 79.20 -30.00 100.39
CA LYS A 49 78.93 -29.26 101.62
C LYS A 49 78.95 -27.73 101.45
N GLU A 50 79.96 -27.18 100.78
CA GLU A 50 80.13 -25.72 100.66
C GLU A 50 79.03 -25.05 99.81
N LEU A 51 78.59 -25.70 98.74
CA LEU A 51 77.51 -25.17 97.88
C LEU A 51 76.15 -25.40 98.51
N SER A 52 75.96 -26.52 99.24
CA SER A 52 74.76 -26.81 100.01
C SER A 52 74.54 -25.79 101.13
N ASP A 53 75.58 -25.49 101.90
CA ASP A 53 75.57 -24.43 102.92
C ASP A 53 75.21 -23.07 102.30
N LEU A 54 75.70 -22.78 101.09
CA LEU A 54 75.41 -21.53 100.39
C LEU A 54 73.97 -21.46 99.87
N ILE A 55 73.41 -22.58 99.39
CA ILE A 55 72.02 -22.68 98.94
C ILE A 55 71.07 -22.56 100.12
N LEU A 56 71.34 -23.25 101.23
CA LEU A 56 70.55 -23.17 102.46
C LEU A 56 70.59 -21.77 103.06
N SER A 57 71.79 -21.17 103.14
CA SER A 57 71.93 -19.78 103.58
C SER A 57 71.20 -18.80 102.65
N HIS A 58 71.16 -19.06 101.34
CA HIS A 58 70.39 -18.25 100.40
C HIS A 58 68.89 -18.41 100.61
N ALA A 59 68.40 -19.63 100.85
CA ALA A 59 66.99 -19.90 101.13
C ALA A 59 66.51 -19.23 102.43
N GLU A 60 67.32 -19.27 103.49
CA GLU A 60 67.05 -18.55 104.74
C GLU A 60 67.02 -17.04 104.53
N LEU A 61 67.98 -16.50 103.77
CA LEU A 61 68.01 -15.09 103.41
C LEU A 61 66.80 -14.69 102.57
N GLU A 62 66.32 -15.54 101.67
CA GLU A 62 65.14 -15.28 100.86
C GLU A 62 63.86 -15.33 101.70
N LYS A 63 63.75 -16.27 102.64
CA LYS A 63 62.65 -16.32 103.62
C LYS A 63 62.64 -15.06 104.49
N SER A 64 63.78 -14.70 105.06
CA SER A 64 63.96 -13.45 105.81
C SER A 64 63.66 -12.22 104.94
N PHE A 65 64.00 -12.26 103.65
CA PHE A 65 63.68 -11.20 102.71
C PHE A 65 62.18 -11.07 102.47
N LYS A 66 61.46 -12.18 102.29
CA LYS A 66 59.99 -12.16 102.15
C LYS A 66 59.30 -11.66 103.41
N GLU A 67 59.76 -12.08 104.58
CA GLU A 67 59.12 -11.72 105.85
C GLU A 67 59.37 -10.26 106.24
N ASN A 68 60.55 -9.71 105.92
CA ASN A 68 60.95 -8.39 106.43
C ASN A 68 61.01 -7.29 105.34
N ASN A 69 61.15 -7.63 104.06
CA ASN A 69 61.37 -6.65 102.98
C ASN A 69 60.22 -6.56 101.96
N LEU A 70 59.08 -7.20 102.25
CA LEU A 70 57.84 -7.02 101.50
C LEU A 70 56.90 -6.07 102.25
N THR A 71 56.30 -5.15 101.51
CA THR A 71 55.22 -4.28 102.02
C THR A 71 53.94 -5.09 102.26
N LEU A 72 52.95 -4.53 102.98
CA LEU A 72 51.63 -5.17 103.23
C LEU A 72 50.90 -5.61 101.95
N GLU A 73 51.24 -5.03 100.79
CA GLU A 73 50.72 -5.41 99.47
C GLU A 73 51.57 -6.47 98.74
N MET A 74 52.48 -7.16 99.45
CA MET A 74 53.45 -8.13 98.89
C MET A 74 54.37 -7.56 97.80
N LYS A 75 54.55 -6.23 97.76
CA LYS A 75 55.51 -5.58 96.85
C LYS A 75 56.85 -5.38 97.54
N ILE A 76 57.93 -5.53 96.78
CA ILE A 76 59.30 -5.25 97.25
C ILE A 76 59.36 -3.80 97.74
N MET A 77 59.82 -3.60 98.99
CA MET A 77 60.03 -2.27 99.53
C MET A 77 61.12 -1.54 98.71
N PRO A 78 60.86 -0.31 98.22
CA PRO A 78 61.88 0.46 97.51
C PRO A 78 63.13 0.64 98.38
N LEU A 79 64.33 0.55 97.79
CA LEU A 79 65.59 0.70 98.53
C LEU A 79 65.75 2.07 99.21
N ASP A 80 65.02 3.07 98.74
CA ASP A 80 65.06 4.46 99.19
C ASP A 80 63.86 4.83 100.10
N ASP A 81 63.10 3.85 100.60
CA ASP A 81 61.96 4.09 101.50
C ASP A 81 62.41 4.52 102.90
N ASP A 82 61.72 5.48 103.51
CA ASP A 82 61.97 5.99 104.87
C ASP A 82 61.74 4.93 105.95
N GLN A 83 61.00 3.86 105.64
CA GLN A 83 60.76 2.71 106.53
C GLN A 83 61.80 1.58 106.40
N MET A 84 62.83 1.72 105.54
CA MET A 84 63.91 0.74 105.41
C MET A 84 64.86 0.78 106.61
N THR A 85 64.87 -0.28 107.41
CA THR A 85 65.84 -0.47 108.49
C THR A 85 67.21 -0.89 107.95
N ASP A 86 68.26 -0.71 108.76
CA ASP A 86 69.61 -1.20 108.42
C ASP A 86 69.64 -2.72 108.22
N GLU A 87 68.75 -3.44 108.89
CA GLU A 87 68.57 -4.89 108.74
C GLU A 87 68.00 -5.25 107.35
N HIS A 88 67.03 -4.48 106.84
CA HIS A 88 66.50 -4.67 105.49
C HIS A 88 67.58 -4.48 104.41
N ARG A 89 68.39 -3.42 104.54
CA ARG A 89 69.51 -3.12 103.64
C ARG A 89 70.59 -4.21 103.71
N ALA A 90 70.89 -4.70 104.92
CA ALA A 90 71.85 -5.79 105.12
C ALA A 90 71.38 -7.10 104.47
N THR A 91 70.09 -7.44 104.60
CA THR A 91 69.50 -8.64 103.98
C THR A 91 69.52 -8.54 102.45
N TYR A 92 69.16 -7.40 101.86
CA TYR A 92 69.28 -7.19 100.40
C TYR A 92 70.73 -7.32 99.90
N ALA A 93 71.68 -6.69 100.60
CA ALA A 93 73.08 -6.74 100.23
C ALA A 93 73.67 -8.16 100.36
N LYS A 94 73.26 -8.92 101.37
CA LYS A 94 73.63 -10.33 101.54
C LYS A 94 73.02 -11.19 100.45
N LEU A 95 71.72 -11.03 100.16
CA LEU A 95 71.01 -11.76 99.10
C LEU A 95 71.66 -11.52 97.75
N ARG A 96 71.93 -10.26 97.39
CA ARG A 96 72.63 -9.92 96.14
C ARG A 96 74.01 -10.60 96.04
N LYS A 97 74.78 -10.61 97.15
CA LYS A 97 76.09 -11.26 97.20
C LYS A 97 75.98 -12.78 97.07
N THR A 98 75.01 -13.40 97.72
CA THR A 98 74.80 -14.86 97.64
C THR A 98 74.25 -15.27 96.27
N THR A 99 73.28 -14.55 95.69
CA THR A 99 72.84 -14.76 94.28
C THR A 99 74.01 -14.63 93.31
N SER A 100 74.85 -13.59 93.45
CA SER A 100 76.00 -13.40 92.55
C SER A 100 77.03 -14.53 92.67
N LYS A 101 77.25 -15.05 93.88
CA LYS A 101 78.14 -16.20 94.13
C LYS A 101 77.55 -17.49 93.54
N LEU A 102 76.27 -17.76 93.77
CA LEU A 102 75.57 -18.92 93.20
C LEU A 102 75.62 -18.89 91.67
N VAL A 103 75.26 -17.76 91.06
CA VAL A 103 75.32 -17.58 89.60
C VAL A 103 76.73 -17.82 89.09
N ARG A 104 77.77 -17.31 89.76
CA ARG A 104 79.16 -17.52 89.34
C ARG A 104 79.59 -19.00 89.46
N ILE A 105 79.16 -19.71 90.50
CA ILE A 105 79.50 -21.12 90.69
C ILE A 105 78.83 -21.95 89.60
N PHE A 106 77.51 -21.83 89.45
CA PHE A 106 76.73 -22.56 88.43
C PHE A 106 77.07 -22.18 86.98
N MET A 107 77.59 -20.98 86.73
CA MET A 107 78.10 -20.63 85.39
C MET A 107 79.43 -21.31 85.04
N ASN A 108 80.24 -21.63 86.04
CA ASN A 108 81.57 -22.24 85.85
C ASN A 108 81.55 -23.76 86.01
N ASP A 109 80.55 -24.30 86.71
CA ASP A 109 80.35 -25.73 86.92
C ASP A 109 79.06 -26.20 86.23
N GLU A 110 79.23 -26.83 85.07
CA GLU A 110 78.13 -27.31 84.23
C GLU A 110 77.43 -28.53 84.82
N ASP A 111 78.12 -29.35 85.62
CA ASP A 111 77.51 -30.51 86.30
C ASP A 111 76.60 -30.04 87.44
N ALA A 112 77.05 -29.05 88.23
CA ALA A 112 76.21 -28.41 89.23
C ALA A 112 74.96 -27.74 88.62
N LEU A 113 75.10 -27.09 87.45
CA LEU A 113 73.96 -26.51 86.75
C LEU A 113 72.98 -27.57 86.24
N LEU A 114 73.47 -28.70 85.72
CA LEU A 114 72.61 -29.81 85.30
C LEU A 114 71.84 -30.42 86.47
N LYS A 115 72.46 -30.53 87.65
CA LYS A 115 71.77 -30.95 88.88
C LYS A 115 70.72 -29.93 89.29
N LEU A 116 71.03 -28.63 89.29
CA LEU A 116 70.07 -27.55 89.57
C LEU A 116 68.83 -27.61 88.65
N ARG A 117 69.02 -27.95 87.36
CA ARG A 117 67.92 -28.14 86.41
C ARG A 117 66.94 -29.25 86.80
N ARG A 118 67.40 -30.29 87.50
CA ARG A 118 66.54 -31.40 87.95
C ARG A 118 65.61 -31.00 89.09
N TYR A 119 66.01 -30.01 89.89
CA TYR A 119 65.21 -29.46 90.98
C TYR A 119 64.23 -28.36 90.52
N GLY A 120 64.49 -27.76 89.37
CA GLY A 120 63.74 -26.63 88.82
C GLY A 120 62.73 -27.00 87.73
N ASP A 121 61.85 -27.98 87.97
CA ASP A 121 60.76 -28.32 87.04
C ASP A 121 59.73 -27.19 86.88
N ASN A 122 59.74 -26.20 87.79
CA ASN A 122 58.94 -24.98 87.69
C ASN A 122 59.79 -23.81 87.18
N LYS A 123 60.13 -23.81 85.89
CA LYS A 123 60.65 -22.61 85.24
C LYS A 123 59.60 -21.50 85.29
N ASN A 124 60.01 -20.30 85.68
CA ASN A 124 59.15 -19.13 85.55
C ASN A 124 58.89 -18.86 84.05
N SER A 125 57.63 -18.99 83.61
CA SER A 125 57.21 -18.75 82.21
C SER A 125 57.65 -17.38 81.70
N GLU A 126 57.68 -16.37 82.56
CA GLU A 126 58.10 -15.01 82.21
C GLU A 126 59.61 -14.93 81.94
N MET A 127 60.43 -15.70 82.66
CA MET A 127 61.87 -15.77 82.43
C MET A 127 62.21 -16.51 81.14
N ASP A 128 61.45 -17.54 80.77
CA ASP A 128 61.60 -18.23 79.49
C ASP A 128 61.23 -17.33 78.30
N GLU A 129 60.17 -16.52 78.42
CA GLU A 129 59.83 -15.49 77.43
C GLU A 129 60.93 -14.42 77.32
N PHE A 130 61.50 -14.00 78.45
CA PHE A 130 62.61 -13.06 78.46
C PHE A 130 63.87 -13.63 77.81
N ILE A 131 64.20 -14.90 78.07
CA ILE A 131 65.30 -15.63 77.41
C ILE A 131 65.05 -15.71 75.90
N LYS A 132 63.82 -15.99 75.45
CA LYS A 132 63.46 -15.99 74.02
C LYS A 132 63.62 -14.61 73.36
N ALA A 133 63.23 -13.55 74.05
CA ALA A 133 63.39 -12.18 73.57
C ALA A 133 64.87 -11.81 73.41
N ILE A 134 65.72 -12.17 74.37
CA ILE A 134 67.17 -11.92 74.29
C ILE A 134 67.81 -12.77 73.19
N ASN A 135 67.39 -14.02 72.99
CA ASN A 135 67.86 -14.83 71.86
C ASN A 135 67.44 -14.23 70.51
N SER A 136 66.21 -13.72 70.39
CA SER A 136 65.75 -13.03 69.18
C SER A 136 66.54 -11.73 68.93
N LEU A 137 66.86 -10.99 70.00
CA LEU A 137 67.72 -9.81 69.92
C LEU A 137 69.12 -10.19 69.45
N LYS A 138 69.70 -11.26 69.99
CA LYS A 138 70.99 -11.81 69.55
C LYS A 138 70.98 -12.15 68.07
N ASP A 139 69.94 -12.82 67.56
CA ASP A 139 69.82 -13.16 66.14
C ASP A 139 69.72 -11.92 65.26
N LEU A 140 68.93 -10.92 65.69
CA LEU A 140 68.81 -9.64 64.99
C LEU A 140 70.14 -8.89 64.91
N TRP A 141 70.88 -8.82 66.03
CA TRP A 141 72.20 -8.20 66.06
C TRP A 141 73.22 -8.97 65.23
N LEU A 142 73.18 -10.31 65.27
CA LEU A 142 74.03 -11.13 64.42
C LEU A 142 73.73 -10.86 62.94
N MET A 143 72.47 -10.77 62.55
CA MET A 143 72.07 -10.43 61.19
C MET A 143 72.57 -9.04 60.78
N LYS A 144 72.39 -8.04 61.64
CA LYS A 144 72.82 -6.65 61.39
C LYS A 144 74.34 -6.50 61.31
N LEU A 145 75.08 -7.18 62.17
CA LEU A 145 76.54 -7.14 62.21
C LEU A 145 77.20 -8.07 61.18
N SER A 146 76.44 -8.99 60.58
CA SER A 146 76.91 -9.87 59.49
C SER A 146 76.52 -9.37 58.09
N THR A 147 75.61 -8.41 57.98
CA THR A 147 75.22 -7.80 56.69
C THR A 147 76.23 -6.70 56.34
N SER A 148 76.82 -6.75 55.15
CA SER A 148 77.73 -5.70 54.69
C SER A 148 76.95 -4.44 54.27
N LEU A 149 77.60 -3.28 54.31
CA LEU A 149 77.01 -2.01 53.86
C LEU A 149 76.62 -2.08 52.36
N GLU A 150 77.38 -2.84 51.56
CA GLU A 150 77.12 -3.08 50.15
C GLU A 150 75.86 -3.92 49.92
N GLU A 151 75.62 -4.96 50.73
CA GLU A 151 74.40 -5.76 50.63
C GLU A 151 73.16 -4.96 51.03
N GLN A 152 73.27 -4.10 52.03
CA GLN A 152 72.16 -3.25 52.47
C GLN A 152 71.79 -2.23 51.39
N THR A 153 72.79 -1.53 50.84
CA THR A 153 72.58 -0.55 49.76
C THR A 153 72.04 -1.21 48.49
N SER A 154 72.47 -2.44 48.18
CA SER A 154 71.92 -3.24 47.07
C SER A 154 70.43 -3.57 47.26
N LYS A 155 70.04 -4.02 48.47
CA LYS A 155 68.63 -4.29 48.81
C LYS A 155 67.78 -3.02 48.70
N ASP A 156 68.26 -1.90 49.20
CA ASP A 156 67.55 -0.62 49.15
C ASP A 156 67.35 -0.14 47.70
N ASN A 157 68.36 -0.29 46.84
CA ASN A 157 68.25 0.00 45.41
C ASN A 157 67.21 -0.88 44.71
N ILE A 158 67.15 -2.18 45.02
CA ILE A 158 66.14 -3.09 44.46
C ILE A 158 64.74 -2.66 44.91
N ILE A 159 64.55 -2.31 46.18
CA ILE A 159 63.27 -1.84 46.71
C ILE A 159 62.82 -0.55 46.02
N GLN A 160 63.73 0.40 45.81
CA GLN A 160 63.42 1.64 45.09
C GLN A 160 63.00 1.36 43.63
N GLN A 161 63.72 0.48 42.92
CA GLN A 161 63.35 0.09 41.56
C GLN A 161 61.97 -0.57 41.50
N LEU A 162 61.67 -1.48 42.44
CA LEU A 162 60.37 -2.13 42.53
C LEU A 162 59.25 -1.12 42.84
N THR A 163 59.51 -0.15 43.72
CA THR A 163 58.56 0.91 44.05
C THR A 163 58.22 1.77 42.84
N VAL A 164 59.23 2.19 42.08
CA VAL A 164 59.05 2.96 40.84
C VAL A 164 58.30 2.14 39.79
N LYS A 165 58.67 0.87 39.59
CA LYS A 165 57.98 -0.03 38.65
C LYS A 165 56.52 -0.22 39.04
N ASN A 166 56.22 -0.44 40.32
CA ASN A 166 54.86 -0.62 40.80
C ASN A 166 54.02 0.67 40.63
N GLY A 167 54.60 1.84 40.90
CA GLY A 167 53.95 3.13 40.63
C GLY A 167 53.60 3.32 39.15
N ASN A 168 54.53 2.97 38.25
CA ASN A 168 54.30 3.05 36.80
C ASN A 168 53.24 2.05 36.32
N LEU A 169 53.25 0.82 36.84
CA LEU A 169 52.23 -0.19 36.54
C LEU A 169 50.85 0.25 37.03
N SER A 170 50.77 0.81 38.24
CA SER A 170 49.52 1.35 38.79
C SER A 170 48.95 2.47 37.89
N LYS A 171 49.79 3.41 37.44
CA LYS A 171 49.38 4.46 36.49
C LYS A 171 48.91 3.88 35.15
N LYS A 172 49.62 2.92 34.58
CA LYS A 172 49.21 2.23 33.34
C LYS A 172 47.87 1.53 33.52
N LEU A 173 47.68 0.85 34.64
CA LEU A 173 46.44 0.15 34.97
C LEU A 173 45.27 1.13 35.15
N ALA A 174 45.49 2.28 35.77
CA ALA A 174 44.50 3.36 35.87
C ALA A 174 44.12 3.90 34.47
N ASN A 175 45.10 4.16 33.60
CA ASN A 175 44.85 4.62 32.23
C ASN A 175 44.10 3.59 31.38
N VAL A 176 44.46 2.31 31.47
CA VAL A 176 43.75 1.24 30.74
C VAL A 176 42.32 1.11 31.24
N LYS A 177 42.10 1.20 32.56
CA LYS A 177 40.75 1.21 33.14
C LYS A 177 39.93 2.40 32.67
N SER A 178 40.49 3.60 32.63
CA SER A 178 39.77 4.80 32.16
C SER A 178 39.42 4.69 30.67
N LEU A 179 40.36 4.23 29.84
CA LEU A 179 40.12 3.97 28.42
C LEU A 179 39.04 2.90 28.20
N TYR A 180 39.07 1.82 28.97
CA TYR A 180 38.06 0.77 28.91
C TYR A 180 36.67 1.30 29.30
N LEU A 181 36.57 2.10 30.36
CA LEU A 181 35.31 2.72 30.78
C LEU A 181 34.76 3.67 29.72
N ALA A 182 35.60 4.51 29.13
CA ALA A 182 35.20 5.40 28.04
C ALA A 182 34.75 4.62 26.80
N PHE A 183 35.46 3.56 26.42
CA PHE A 183 35.07 2.68 25.32
C PHE A 183 33.74 1.98 25.59
N LYS A 184 33.54 1.49 26.82
CA LYS A 184 32.29 0.86 27.23
C LYS A 184 31.12 1.83 27.16
N GLN A 185 31.27 3.05 27.69
CA GLN A 185 30.25 4.10 27.62
C GLN A 185 29.88 4.44 26.17
N SER A 186 30.88 4.69 25.30
CA SER A 186 30.63 4.97 23.89
C SER A 186 29.93 3.82 23.15
N THR A 187 30.26 2.57 23.51
CA THR A 187 29.60 1.38 22.94
C THR A 187 28.15 1.27 23.43
N ASP A 188 27.89 1.52 24.70
CA ASP A 188 26.55 1.50 25.29
C ASP A 188 25.67 2.62 24.73
N GLU A 189 26.20 3.84 24.56
CA GLU A 189 25.52 4.96 23.89
C GLU A 189 25.17 4.62 22.44
N ARG A 190 26.12 4.05 21.68
CA ARG A 190 25.88 3.62 20.30
C ARG A 190 24.79 2.53 20.24
N ARG A 191 24.79 1.59 21.19
CA ARG A 191 23.75 0.56 21.29
C ARG A 191 22.39 1.18 21.58
N GLU A 192 22.31 2.14 22.50
CA GLU A 192 21.06 2.84 22.82
C GLU A 192 20.53 3.63 21.62
N GLN A 193 21.41 4.31 20.87
CA GLN A 193 21.04 5.01 19.64
C GLN A 193 20.49 4.04 18.57
N LEU A 194 21.14 2.89 18.39
CA LEU A 194 20.67 1.86 17.46
C LEU A 194 19.31 1.28 17.87
N GLU A 195 19.10 1.02 19.15
CA GLU A 195 17.79 0.55 19.66
C GLU A 195 16.69 1.61 19.47
N LYS A 196 16.99 2.89 19.71
CA LYS A 196 16.06 4.00 19.41
C LYS A 196 15.72 4.07 17.92
N GLN A 197 16.71 3.95 17.03
CA GLN A 197 16.48 3.93 15.59
C GLN A 197 15.65 2.72 15.16
N LYS A 198 15.95 1.53 15.68
CA LYS A 198 15.20 0.30 15.42
C LYS A 198 13.74 0.41 15.88
N ALA A 199 13.51 0.96 17.08
CA ALA A 199 12.16 1.19 17.58
C ALA A 199 11.38 2.18 16.70
N LYS A 200 12.03 3.27 16.25
CA LYS A 200 11.42 4.24 15.35
C LYS A 200 11.07 3.61 13.99
N LEU A 201 12.01 2.89 13.37
CA LEU A 201 11.79 2.20 12.11
C LEU A 201 10.65 1.16 12.20
N ASN A 202 10.58 0.41 13.30
CA ASN A 202 9.48 -0.53 13.52
C ASN A 202 8.13 0.17 13.65
N SER A 203 8.09 1.32 14.35
CA SER A 203 6.87 2.14 14.47
C SER A 203 6.44 2.71 13.10
N ASP A 204 7.40 3.24 12.33
CA ASP A 204 7.14 3.76 10.98
C ASP A 204 6.64 2.66 10.03
N LEU A 205 7.25 1.46 10.09
CA LEU A 205 6.84 0.31 9.29
C LEU A 205 5.41 -0.15 9.62
N LEU A 206 5.06 -0.19 10.91
CA LEU A 206 3.70 -0.51 11.35
C LEU A 206 2.69 0.55 10.90
N ARG A 207 3.04 1.83 11.01
CA ARG A 207 2.21 2.94 10.53
C ARG A 207 2.01 2.86 9.01
N GLU A 208 3.05 2.59 8.25
CA GLU A 208 2.96 2.47 6.80
C GLU A 208 2.13 1.25 6.38
N SER A 209 2.32 0.10 7.03
CA SER A 209 1.52 -1.11 6.81
C SER A 209 0.03 -0.87 7.07
N THR A 210 -0.31 -0.25 8.21
CA THR A 210 -1.71 0.08 8.55
C THR A 210 -2.31 1.10 7.59
N THR A 211 -1.52 2.08 7.13
CA THR A 211 -1.97 3.06 6.13
C THR A 211 -2.21 2.41 4.78
N LYS A 212 -1.33 1.49 4.35
CA LYS A 212 -1.50 0.72 3.10
C LYS A 212 -2.77 -0.13 3.14
N GLU A 213 -3.04 -0.83 4.24
CA GLU A 213 -4.24 -1.66 4.33
C GLU A 213 -5.52 -0.81 4.32
N ARG A 214 -5.54 0.32 5.05
CA ARG A 214 -6.66 1.28 5.00
C ARG A 214 -6.90 1.84 3.60
N ASN A 215 -5.83 2.22 2.89
CA ASN A 215 -5.94 2.74 1.53
C ASN A 215 -6.45 1.67 0.57
N LYS A 216 -5.98 0.42 0.71
CA LYS A 216 -6.46 -0.72 -0.07
C LYS A 216 -7.95 -0.98 0.17
N GLU A 217 -8.39 -0.99 1.43
CA GLU A 217 -9.82 -1.14 1.77
C GLU A 217 -10.67 0.02 1.21
N ALA A 218 -10.17 1.26 1.29
CA ALA A 218 -10.86 2.42 0.74
C ALA A 218 -11.00 2.33 -0.79
N ILE A 219 -9.92 1.97 -1.50
CA ILE A 219 -9.94 1.76 -2.95
C ILE A 219 -10.90 0.63 -3.32
N LEU A 220 -10.89 -0.49 -2.60
CA LEU A 220 -11.81 -1.60 -2.86
C LEU A 220 -13.27 -1.15 -2.72
N LYS A 221 -13.63 -0.47 -1.62
CA LYS A 221 -14.99 0.05 -1.42
C LYS A 221 -15.39 1.05 -2.49
N GLU A 222 -14.49 1.96 -2.86
CA GLU A 222 -14.75 2.95 -3.91
C GLU A 222 -14.93 2.28 -5.27
N THR A 223 -14.10 1.29 -5.61
CA THR A 223 -14.23 0.55 -6.87
C THR A 223 -15.51 -0.26 -6.94
N GLU A 224 -15.91 -0.92 -5.85
CA GLU A 224 -17.20 -1.63 -5.77
C GLU A 224 -18.38 -0.67 -5.92
N GLN A 225 -18.34 0.50 -5.27
CA GLN A 225 -19.40 1.49 -5.39
C GLN A 225 -19.50 2.03 -6.82
N ARG A 226 -18.37 2.43 -7.41
CA ARG A 226 -18.30 2.88 -8.81
C ARG A 226 -18.80 1.79 -9.77
N LYS A 227 -18.50 0.52 -9.50
CA LYS A 227 -18.99 -0.59 -10.32
C LYS A 227 -20.51 -0.70 -10.25
N LYS A 228 -21.09 -0.65 -9.05
CA LYS A 228 -22.55 -0.67 -8.85
C LYS A 228 -23.23 0.53 -9.52
N ASP A 229 -22.67 1.72 -9.37
CA ASP A 229 -23.23 2.94 -9.98
C ASP A 229 -23.16 2.87 -11.51
N ASN A 230 -22.06 2.36 -12.06
CA ASN A 230 -21.91 2.14 -13.50
C ASN A 230 -22.88 1.07 -14.02
N GLU A 231 -23.04 -0.05 -13.31
CA GLU A 231 -24.02 -1.09 -13.67
C GLU A 231 -25.44 -0.54 -13.66
N ALA A 232 -25.82 0.23 -12.63
CA ALA A 232 -27.13 0.88 -12.55
C ALA A 232 -27.35 1.88 -13.69
N SER A 233 -26.36 2.73 -13.98
CA SER A 233 -26.40 3.69 -15.08
C SER A 233 -26.49 3.00 -16.45
N HIS A 234 -25.72 1.94 -16.66
CA HIS A 234 -25.76 1.13 -17.87
C HIS A 234 -27.13 0.46 -18.05
N ASN A 235 -27.66 -0.17 -17.00
CA ASN A 235 -28.98 -0.82 -17.03
C ASN A 235 -30.09 0.19 -17.31
N ALA A 236 -30.05 1.37 -16.70
CA ALA A 236 -31.01 2.45 -16.98
C ALA A 236 -30.94 2.91 -18.45
N LYS A 237 -29.75 2.99 -19.05
CA LYS A 237 -29.59 3.29 -20.48
C LYS A 237 -30.12 2.17 -21.36
N MET A 238 -29.86 0.92 -21.02
CA MET A 238 -30.35 -0.25 -21.75
C MET A 238 -31.88 -0.31 -21.76
N ILE A 239 -32.52 -0.06 -20.61
CA ILE A 239 -33.99 0.02 -20.52
C ILE A 239 -34.52 1.11 -21.45
N LYS A 240 -33.97 2.33 -21.38
CA LYS A 240 -34.38 3.44 -22.26
C LYS A 240 -34.21 3.12 -23.74
N LEU A 241 -33.08 2.53 -24.13
CA LEU A 241 -32.82 2.15 -25.52
C LEU A 241 -33.79 1.07 -26.00
N ASN A 242 -34.05 0.06 -25.18
CA ASN A 242 -35.01 -0.99 -25.48
C ASN A 242 -36.44 -0.42 -25.60
N ASP A 243 -36.86 0.50 -24.72
CA ASP A 243 -38.15 1.16 -24.82
C ASP A 243 -38.26 1.98 -26.11
N THR A 244 -37.21 2.72 -26.50
CA THR A 244 -37.19 3.45 -27.77
C THR A 244 -37.25 2.52 -28.97
N ARG A 245 -36.54 1.39 -28.91
CA ARG A 245 -36.57 0.38 -29.96
C ARG A 245 -37.96 -0.22 -30.10
N ALA A 246 -38.60 -0.60 -29.00
CA ALA A 246 -39.96 -1.13 -28.99
C ALA A 246 -40.97 -0.13 -29.58
N LYS A 247 -40.86 1.16 -29.21
CA LYS A 247 -41.70 2.23 -29.80
C LYS A 247 -41.46 2.38 -31.30
N LEU A 248 -40.21 2.37 -31.75
CA LEU A 248 -39.87 2.46 -33.17
C LEU A 248 -40.41 1.26 -33.95
N ASP A 249 -40.26 0.05 -33.41
CA ASP A 249 -40.81 -1.18 -34.01
C ASP A 249 -42.34 -1.12 -34.11
N GLU A 250 -43.03 -0.60 -33.09
CA GLU A 250 -44.47 -0.39 -33.13
C GLU A 250 -44.87 0.64 -34.20
N THR A 251 -44.16 1.77 -34.30
CA THR A 251 -44.43 2.79 -35.33
C THR A 251 -44.17 2.26 -36.75
N LEU A 252 -43.11 1.49 -36.96
CA LEU A 252 -42.80 0.87 -38.24
C LEU A 252 -43.86 -0.17 -38.63
N SER A 253 -44.34 -0.96 -37.67
CA SER A 253 -45.42 -1.92 -37.88
C SER A 253 -46.72 -1.23 -38.29
N LYS A 254 -47.10 -0.15 -37.60
CA LYS A 254 -48.27 0.67 -37.95
C LYS A 254 -48.14 1.27 -39.35
N LEU A 255 -47.01 1.92 -39.65
CA LEU A 255 -46.75 2.54 -40.94
C LEU A 255 -46.80 1.51 -42.09
N ARG A 256 -46.23 0.31 -41.88
CA ARG A 256 -46.32 -0.79 -42.86
C ARG A 256 -47.77 -1.21 -43.11
N SER A 257 -48.57 -1.34 -42.05
CA SER A 257 -49.99 -1.70 -42.19
C SER A 257 -50.81 -0.61 -42.88
N GLU A 258 -50.55 0.66 -42.56
CA GLU A 258 -51.19 1.81 -43.21
C GLU A 258 -50.83 1.88 -44.70
N ASN A 259 -49.55 1.82 -45.04
CA ASN A 259 -49.08 1.81 -46.42
C ASN A 259 -49.66 0.62 -47.20
N GLN A 260 -49.72 -0.57 -46.61
CA GLN A 260 -50.32 -1.74 -47.25
C GLN A 260 -51.82 -1.51 -47.57
N LYS A 261 -52.57 -0.91 -46.64
CA LYS A 261 -53.99 -0.57 -46.86
C LYS A 261 -54.17 0.51 -47.93
N GLU A 262 -53.31 1.53 -47.93
CA GLU A 262 -53.34 2.57 -48.96
C GLU A 262 -53.00 2.02 -50.33
N GLU A 263 -51.97 1.18 -50.43
CA GLU A 263 -51.61 0.50 -51.67
C GLU A 263 -52.75 -0.39 -52.18
N GLU A 264 -53.39 -1.19 -51.31
CA GLU A 264 -54.53 -2.03 -51.68
C GLU A 264 -55.72 -1.18 -52.15
N LYS A 265 -55.98 -0.03 -51.51
CA LYS A 265 -57.02 0.91 -51.92
C LYS A 265 -56.71 1.52 -53.29
N LEU A 266 -55.45 1.91 -53.53
CA LEU A 266 -55.02 2.44 -54.83
C LEU A 266 -55.13 1.39 -55.93
N ARG A 267 -54.72 0.14 -55.67
CA ARG A 267 -54.89 -0.99 -56.60
C ARG A 267 -56.36 -1.20 -56.95
N LYS A 268 -57.25 -1.27 -55.96
CA LYS A 268 -58.70 -1.40 -56.19
C LYS A 268 -59.30 -0.23 -56.97
N ASN A 269 -58.84 0.99 -56.71
CA ASN A 269 -59.29 2.17 -57.45
C ASN A 269 -58.80 2.14 -58.90
N PHE A 270 -57.56 1.69 -59.12
CA PHE A 270 -56.99 1.50 -60.46
C PHE A 270 -57.77 0.44 -61.24
N GLU A 271 -58.00 -0.74 -60.65
CA GLU A 271 -58.81 -1.82 -61.26
C GLU A 271 -60.22 -1.33 -61.63
N ARG A 272 -60.88 -0.56 -60.75
CA ARG A 272 -62.20 0.03 -61.06
C ARG A 272 -62.16 1.03 -62.20
N ALA A 273 -61.13 1.88 -62.24
CA ALA A 273 -60.96 2.86 -63.30
C ALA A 273 -60.66 2.17 -64.64
N GLU A 274 -59.83 1.12 -64.63
CA GLU A 274 -59.52 0.28 -65.78
C GLU A 274 -60.77 -0.43 -66.30
N SER A 275 -61.52 -1.12 -65.45
CA SER A 275 -62.79 -1.75 -65.86
C SER A 275 -63.81 -0.74 -66.39
N SER A 276 -63.91 0.45 -65.78
CA SER A 276 -64.80 1.51 -66.29
C SER A 276 -64.34 2.03 -67.66
N LEU A 277 -63.03 2.12 -67.89
CA LEU A 277 -62.46 2.53 -69.17
C LEU A 277 -62.71 1.46 -70.23
N GLU A 278 -62.52 0.18 -69.90
CA GLU A 278 -62.87 -0.95 -70.77
C GLU A 278 -64.35 -0.92 -71.16
N THR A 279 -65.26 -0.79 -70.19
CA THR A 279 -66.71 -0.69 -70.47
C THR A 279 -67.03 0.53 -71.36
N ASN A 280 -66.38 1.67 -71.12
CA ASN A 280 -66.58 2.86 -71.94
C ASN A 280 -66.06 2.68 -73.38
N ILE A 281 -64.94 1.98 -73.57
CA ILE A 281 -64.41 1.63 -74.90
C ILE A 281 -65.37 0.68 -75.60
N GLU A 282 -65.83 -0.37 -74.93
CA GLU A 282 -66.80 -1.33 -75.49
C GLU A 282 -68.10 -0.62 -75.92
N GLN A 283 -68.63 0.27 -75.07
CA GLN A 283 -69.82 1.05 -75.41
C GLN A 283 -69.58 1.98 -76.59
N TYR A 284 -68.43 2.66 -76.64
CA TYR A 284 -68.06 3.50 -77.77
C TYR A 284 -67.97 2.69 -79.08
N ASP A 285 -67.37 1.51 -79.05
CA ASP A 285 -67.26 0.63 -80.21
C ASP A 285 -68.62 0.13 -80.70
N ILE A 286 -69.55 -0.19 -79.78
CA ILE A 286 -70.94 -0.53 -80.10
C ILE A 286 -71.64 0.67 -80.75
N ASP A 287 -71.60 1.83 -80.10
CA ASP A 287 -72.24 3.05 -80.62
C ASP A 287 -71.70 3.44 -82.01
N MET A 288 -70.39 3.26 -82.23
CA MET A 288 -69.75 3.51 -83.52
C MET A 288 -70.19 2.51 -84.58
N ARG A 289 -70.34 1.22 -84.23
CA ARG A 289 -70.90 0.21 -85.13
C ARG A 289 -72.35 0.56 -85.51
N ASP A 290 -73.19 0.84 -84.52
CA ASP A 290 -74.61 1.19 -84.74
C ASP A 290 -74.77 2.44 -85.60
N LYS A 291 -73.96 3.50 -85.35
CA LYS A 291 -73.94 4.70 -86.20
C LYS A 291 -73.48 4.41 -87.61
N THR A 292 -72.48 3.54 -87.79
CA THR A 292 -72.00 3.14 -89.12
C THR A 292 -73.09 2.38 -89.88
N GLU A 293 -73.78 1.45 -89.23
CA GLU A 293 -74.92 0.74 -89.81
C GLU A 293 -76.07 1.69 -90.18
N ALA A 294 -76.41 2.64 -89.30
CA ALA A 294 -77.42 3.65 -89.58
C ALA A 294 -77.04 4.55 -90.76
N LEU A 295 -75.77 4.98 -90.83
CA LEU A 295 -75.24 5.78 -91.92
C LEU A 295 -75.30 5.01 -93.24
N ASN A 296 -74.90 3.73 -93.25
CA ASN A 296 -75.00 2.86 -94.43
C ASN A 296 -76.46 2.72 -94.90
N LYS A 297 -77.41 2.49 -93.99
CA LYS A 297 -78.85 2.44 -94.33
C LYS A 297 -79.34 3.75 -94.94
N ILE A 298 -78.98 4.89 -94.35
CA ILE A 298 -79.34 6.22 -94.90
C ILE A 298 -78.71 6.43 -96.28
N GLN A 299 -77.46 5.97 -96.50
CA GLN A 299 -76.82 6.03 -97.82
C GLN A 299 -77.53 5.15 -98.84
N GLU A 300 -77.93 3.94 -98.47
CA GLU A 300 -78.73 3.05 -99.33
C GLU A 300 -80.07 3.68 -99.69
N ASP A 301 -80.79 4.23 -98.73
CA ASP A 301 -82.08 4.88 -98.97
C ASP A 301 -81.94 6.16 -99.79
N TYR A 302 -80.89 6.97 -99.53
CA TYR A 302 -80.56 8.12 -100.37
C TYR A 302 -80.24 7.71 -101.81
N ALA A 303 -79.52 6.59 -102.01
CA ALA A 303 -79.24 6.06 -103.33
C ALA A 303 -80.53 5.65 -104.06
N LYS A 304 -81.46 4.94 -103.40
CA LYS A 304 -82.77 4.59 -103.96
C LYS A 304 -83.59 5.82 -104.32
N VAL A 305 -83.72 6.79 -103.42
CA VAL A 305 -84.47 8.04 -103.69
C VAL A 305 -83.84 8.80 -104.85
N LYS A 306 -82.51 8.80 -104.96
CA LYS A 306 -81.81 9.41 -106.10
C LYS A 306 -82.11 8.69 -107.41
N GLU A 307 -82.15 7.36 -107.42
CA GLU A 307 -82.56 6.58 -108.60
C GLU A 307 -84.01 6.85 -108.99
N GLU A 308 -84.93 6.87 -108.03
CA GLU A 308 -86.34 7.22 -108.23
C GLU A 308 -86.49 8.63 -108.81
N LEU A 309 -85.74 9.61 -108.29
CA LEU A 309 -85.74 10.98 -108.78
C LEU A 309 -85.28 11.05 -110.24
N VAL A 310 -84.19 10.36 -110.60
CA VAL A 310 -83.73 10.26 -111.98
C VAL A 310 -84.80 9.61 -112.88
N MET A 311 -85.49 8.57 -112.39
CA MET A 311 -86.57 7.93 -113.12
C MET A 311 -87.75 8.90 -113.36
N ILE A 312 -88.18 9.64 -112.34
CA ILE A 312 -89.26 10.62 -112.43
C ILE A 312 -88.86 11.78 -113.36
N GLU A 313 -87.64 12.29 -113.26
CA GLU A 313 -87.10 13.32 -114.16
C GLU A 313 -87.14 12.86 -115.62
N ASN A 314 -86.76 11.61 -115.89
CA ASN A 314 -86.84 11.01 -117.23
C ASN A 314 -88.29 10.87 -117.72
N LEU A 315 -89.21 10.40 -116.86
CA LEU A 315 -90.64 10.33 -117.20
C LEU A 315 -91.25 11.71 -117.47
N TYR A 316 -90.89 12.72 -116.67
CA TYR A 316 -91.32 14.09 -116.85
C TYR A 316 -90.77 14.66 -118.16
N ARG A 317 -89.48 14.44 -118.46
CA ARG A 317 -88.85 14.82 -119.73
C ARG A 317 -89.59 14.18 -120.91
N GLY A 318 -89.88 12.89 -120.85
CA GLY A 318 -90.67 12.18 -121.86
C GLY A 318 -92.07 12.76 -122.03
N LYS A 319 -92.81 13.05 -120.94
CA LYS A 319 -94.13 13.71 -121.01
C LYS A 319 -94.06 15.11 -121.62
N MET A 320 -93.02 15.88 -121.33
CA MET A 320 -92.83 17.21 -121.90
C MET A 320 -92.57 17.14 -123.42
N GLU A 321 -91.81 16.14 -123.88
CA GLU A 321 -91.62 15.85 -125.29
C GLU A 321 -92.92 15.40 -125.98
N GLU A 322 -93.73 14.54 -125.35
CA GLU A 322 -95.05 14.17 -125.87
C GLU A 322 -95.99 15.38 -125.97
N LYS A 323 -96.01 16.25 -124.95
CA LYS A 323 -96.81 17.48 -124.96
C LYS A 323 -96.34 18.41 -126.08
N ARG A 324 -95.04 18.49 -126.35
CA ARG A 324 -94.47 19.22 -127.50
C ARG A 324 -94.94 18.62 -128.83
N ARG A 325 -94.87 17.30 -128.98
CA ARG A 325 -95.36 16.59 -130.18
C ARG A 325 -96.87 16.79 -130.42
N LYS A 326 -97.70 16.70 -129.37
CA LYS A 326 -99.15 16.94 -129.48
C LYS A 326 -99.45 18.37 -129.91
N LYS A 327 -98.76 19.37 -129.35
CA LYS A 327 -98.89 20.77 -129.80
C LYS A 327 -98.49 20.93 -131.27
N GLU A 328 -97.39 20.31 -131.71
CA GLU A 328 -96.95 20.35 -133.12
C GLU A 328 -97.96 19.64 -134.05
N GLU A 329 -98.60 18.56 -133.61
CA GLU A 329 -99.69 17.88 -134.33
C GLU A 329 -100.97 18.73 -134.38
N GLU A 330 -101.38 19.34 -133.27
CA GLU A 330 -102.50 20.28 -133.21
C GLU A 330 -102.26 21.50 -134.12
N GLU A 331 -101.05 22.06 -134.14
CA GLU A 331 -100.69 23.14 -135.05
C GLU A 331 -100.75 22.70 -136.52
N ARG A 332 -100.27 21.49 -136.85
CA ARG A 332 -100.41 20.91 -138.20
C ARG A 332 -101.88 20.72 -138.58
N MET A 333 -102.71 20.21 -137.67
CA MET A 333 -104.14 20.05 -137.88
C MET A 333 -104.84 21.40 -138.06
N ARG A 334 -104.49 22.41 -137.27
CA ARG A 334 -105.01 23.77 -137.40
C ARG A 334 -104.64 24.41 -138.74
N LYS A 335 -103.40 24.23 -139.21
CA LYS A 335 -102.98 24.69 -140.56
C LYS A 335 -103.79 24.01 -141.66
N LYS A 336 -103.96 22.68 -141.61
CA LYS A 336 -104.82 21.95 -142.57
C LYS A 336 -106.28 22.38 -142.53
N GLN A 337 -106.81 22.71 -141.35
CA GLN A 337 -108.17 23.23 -141.21
C GLN A 337 -108.29 24.62 -141.87
N GLN A 338 -107.34 25.52 -141.59
CA GLN A 338 -107.28 26.85 -142.18
C GLN A 338 -107.15 26.82 -143.71
N GLU A 339 -106.34 25.91 -144.26
CA GLU A 339 -106.24 25.71 -145.72
C GLU A 339 -107.56 25.26 -146.34
N ARG A 340 -108.28 24.32 -145.69
CA ARG A 340 -109.62 23.88 -146.14
C ARG A 340 -110.64 25.02 -146.08
N ASP A 341 -110.65 25.79 -145.00
CA ASP A 341 -111.56 26.93 -144.83
C ASP A 341 -111.28 28.04 -145.86
N GLN A 342 -110.01 28.28 -146.20
CA GLN A 342 -109.64 29.21 -147.27
C GLN A 342 -110.15 28.74 -148.63
N GLN A 343 -110.01 27.45 -148.97
CA GLN A 343 -110.52 26.87 -150.22
C GLN A 343 -112.05 27.00 -150.32
N LEU A 344 -112.76 26.71 -149.22
CA LEU A 344 -114.21 26.87 -149.12
C LEU A 344 -114.64 28.34 -149.29
N ASN A 345 -113.90 29.28 -148.70
CA ASN A 345 -114.15 30.71 -148.85
C ASN A 345 -113.94 31.20 -150.29
N THR A 346 -112.93 30.69 -151.00
CA THR A 346 -112.75 31.01 -152.43
C THR A 346 -113.89 30.49 -153.30
N LEU A 347 -114.39 29.28 -153.01
CA LEU A 347 -115.56 28.71 -153.71
C LEU A 347 -116.83 29.54 -153.45
N ASN A 348 -117.06 29.94 -152.20
CA ASN A 348 -118.21 30.79 -151.85
C ASN A 348 -118.13 32.17 -152.50
N LYS A 349 -116.95 32.82 -152.52
CA LYS A 349 -116.75 34.10 -153.21
C LYS A 349 -116.97 33.99 -154.73
N ALA A 350 -116.55 32.89 -155.34
CA ALA A 350 -116.83 32.63 -156.76
C ALA A 350 -118.34 32.45 -157.02
N ALA A 351 -119.05 31.74 -156.15
CA ALA A 351 -120.50 31.57 -156.23
C ALA A 351 -121.26 32.91 -156.07
N GLU A 352 -120.84 33.76 -155.12
CA GLU A 352 -121.40 35.10 -154.92
C GLU A 352 -121.21 35.99 -156.15
N TRP A 353 -120.05 35.93 -156.80
CA TRP A 353 -119.76 36.69 -158.01
C TRP A 353 -120.66 36.28 -159.18
N ILE A 354 -120.87 34.97 -159.36
CA ILE A 354 -121.77 34.42 -160.41
C ILE A 354 -123.22 34.86 -160.15
N GLN A 355 -123.68 34.80 -158.90
CA GLN A 355 -125.03 35.24 -158.53
C GLN A 355 -125.22 36.75 -158.71
N ALA A 356 -124.24 37.57 -158.36
CA ALA A 356 -124.28 39.02 -158.54
C ALA A 356 -124.31 39.41 -160.02
N HIS A 357 -123.53 38.72 -160.87
CA HIS A 357 -123.49 38.97 -162.29
C HIS A 357 -124.84 38.64 -162.96
N TYR A 358 -125.46 37.52 -162.58
CA TYR A 358 -126.77 37.11 -163.11
C TYR A 358 -127.90 38.09 -162.71
N ARG A 359 -127.92 38.56 -161.46
CA ARG A 359 -128.88 39.57 -160.98
C ARG A 359 -128.73 40.92 -161.71
N GLY A 360 -127.50 41.33 -162.03
CA GLY A 360 -127.19 42.55 -162.79
C GLY A 360 -127.57 42.50 -164.28
N LEU A 361 -127.75 41.30 -164.83
CA LEU A 361 -128.13 41.08 -166.23
C LEU A 361 -129.66 41.14 -166.41
N ILE A 362 -130.41 40.66 -165.41
CA ILE A 362 -131.88 40.75 -165.38
C ILE A 362 -132.36 42.20 -165.25
N THR A 363 -131.72 42.99 -164.37
CA THR A 363 -132.07 44.41 -164.14
C THR A 363 -131.78 45.31 -165.34
N ARG A 364 -130.73 45.03 -166.13
CA ARG A 364 -130.42 45.77 -167.37
C ARG A 364 -131.36 45.44 -168.54
N ARG A 365 -131.95 44.23 -168.58
CA ARG A 365 -133.00 43.90 -169.57
C ARG A 365 -134.32 44.62 -169.28
N ALA A 366 -134.62 44.92 -168.02
CA ALA A 366 -135.84 45.65 -167.64
C ALA A 366 -135.81 47.14 -168.03
N TYR A 367 -134.64 47.79 -168.02
CA TYR A 367 -134.51 49.23 -168.31
C TYR A 367 -134.47 49.62 -169.80
N LYS A 368 -134.09 48.71 -170.71
CA LYS A 368 -134.04 49.00 -172.16
C LYS A 368 -135.43 49.05 -172.86
N LYS A 369 -136.54 48.79 -172.14
CA LYS A 369 -137.91 48.82 -172.68
C LYS A 369 -138.64 50.17 -172.56
N LYS A 370 -138.03 51.25 -172.03
CA LYS A 370 -138.78 52.47 -171.65
C LYS A 370 -138.49 53.81 -172.34
N ASP A 371 -137.52 53.93 -173.26
CA ASP A 371 -137.34 55.21 -173.99
C ASP A 371 -137.03 55.02 -175.47
N LYS A 372 -138.09 54.83 -176.28
CA LYS A 372 -138.28 55.36 -177.65
C LYS A 372 -139.61 54.85 -178.23
N LYS A 373 -140.51 55.80 -178.55
CA LYS A 373 -141.91 55.69 -179.04
C LYS A 373 -142.92 55.40 -177.91
N GLY A 374 -143.95 56.19 -177.64
CA GLY A 374 -144.72 57.09 -178.49
C GLY A 374 -146.19 56.64 -178.48
N LYS A 375 -147.10 57.55 -178.08
CA LYS A 375 -148.57 57.55 -178.24
C LYS A 375 -149.42 56.56 -177.41
N LYS A 376 -150.33 57.19 -176.64
CA LYS A 376 -151.73 56.83 -176.25
C LYS A 376 -151.99 55.81 -175.11
N LYS A 377 -152.70 56.35 -174.11
CA LYS A 377 -153.81 55.84 -173.24
C LYS A 377 -154.00 54.33 -172.97
N LYS A 378 -154.51 54.11 -171.74
CA LYS A 378 -154.99 52.89 -171.04
C LYS A 378 -153.90 52.06 -170.39
#